data_AF-A0ABD0L2S3-F1
#
_entry.id   AF-A0ABD0L2S3-F1
#
_cell.length_a   1.000
_cell.length_b   1.000
_cell.length_c   1.000
_cell.angle_alpha   90.00
_cell.angle_beta   90.00
_cell.angle_gamma   90.00
#
_symmetry.space_group_name_H-M   'P 1'
#
loop_
_entity.id
_entity.type
_entity.pdbx_description
1 polymer ?
#
loop_
_entity_poly.entity_id
_entity_poly.type
_entity_poly.pdbx_seq_one_letter_code
_entity_poly.pdbx_strand_id
1 'polypeptide(L)'
;LFETNPEVQSVFLPFKGKTQQDLEDSAKLKSHALRVMGTVEKCLDNIDDPAKLQKMLHDLGARHVMYNAKVDYMDLIGPQFIWAIEPVLGDQWTHEVEQAWSDLFKFISHIMKEAMKF
;
A
#
# COMPACT_ATOMS: atom_id res chain seq x y z
N LEU A 1 -3.97 7.00 7.10
CA LEU A 1 -4.09 7.36 5.66
C LEU A 1 -5.27 8.29 5.39
N PHE A 2 -6.53 7.85 5.57
CA PHE A 2 -7.69 8.70 5.24
C PHE A 2 -7.85 9.93 6.13
N GLU A 3 -7.37 9.88 7.39
CA GLU A 3 -7.37 11.04 8.29
C GLU A 3 -6.47 12.19 7.79
N THR A 4 -5.32 11.85 7.21
CA THR A 4 -4.32 12.81 6.74
C THR A 4 -4.44 13.12 5.25
N ASN A 5 -5.16 12.29 4.49
CA ASN A 5 -5.31 12.37 3.03
C ASN A 5 -6.77 12.01 2.61
N PRO A 6 -7.76 12.87 2.92
CA PRO A 6 -9.19 12.59 2.70
C PRO A 6 -9.56 12.38 1.23
N GLU A 7 -8.79 12.94 0.29
CA GLU A 7 -8.94 12.74 -1.15
C GLU A 7 -8.67 11.29 -1.58
N VAL A 8 -7.89 10.54 -0.80
CA VAL A 8 -7.65 9.11 -1.06
C VAL A 8 -8.91 8.30 -0.72
N GLN A 9 -9.61 8.65 0.36
CA GLN A 9 -10.88 8.00 0.74
C GLN A 9 -11.92 8.10 -0.39
N SER A 10 -11.94 9.23 -1.10
CA SER A 10 -12.91 9.49 -2.17
C SER A 10 -12.77 8.58 -3.38
N VAL A 11 -11.60 7.95 -3.59
CA VAL A 11 -11.41 6.95 -4.65
C VAL A 11 -11.99 5.60 -4.25
N PHE A 12 -12.04 5.30 -2.95
CA PHE A 12 -12.78 4.15 -2.45
C PHE A 12 -14.27 4.52 -2.37
N LEU A 13 -14.99 4.44 -3.50
CA LEU A 13 -16.42 4.82 -3.58
C LEU A 13 -17.30 4.28 -2.44
N PRO A 14 -17.14 3.02 -1.96
CA PRO A 14 -17.92 2.52 -0.82
C PRO A 14 -17.63 3.19 0.53
N PHE A 15 -16.56 3.98 0.62
CA PHE A 15 -16.03 4.60 1.85
C PHE A 15 -16.15 6.12 1.85
N LYS A 16 -16.51 6.74 0.72
CA LYS A 16 -16.62 8.20 0.61
C LYS A 16 -17.62 8.76 1.63
N GLY A 17 -17.16 9.71 2.46
CA GLY A 17 -18.00 10.39 3.46
C GLY A 17 -18.39 9.55 4.67
N LYS A 18 -17.84 8.34 4.81
CA LYS A 18 -18.00 7.51 6.00
C LYS A 18 -17.13 8.02 7.14
N THR A 19 -17.64 7.90 8.37
CA THR A 19 -16.89 8.23 9.58
C THR A 19 -15.78 7.21 9.83
N GLN A 20 -14.84 7.53 10.71
CA GLN A 20 -13.81 6.58 11.12
C GLN A 20 -14.39 5.27 11.69
N GLN A 21 -15.39 5.37 12.55
CA GLN A 21 -16.08 4.20 13.13
C GLN A 21 -16.68 3.31 12.03
N ASP A 22 -17.34 3.90 11.04
CA ASP A 22 -17.93 3.14 9.91
C ASP A 22 -16.87 2.38 9.08
N LEU A 23 -15.65 2.90 9.04
CA LEU A 23 -14.53 2.31 8.30
C LEU A 23 -13.88 1.18 9.07
N GLU A 24 -13.71 1.34 10.39
CA GLU A 24 -13.17 0.32 11.29
C GLU A 24 -14.01 -0.96 11.26
N ASP A 25 -15.33 -0.83 11.16
CA ASP A 25 -16.24 -1.98 11.08
C ASP A 25 -16.44 -2.51 9.65
N SER A 26 -15.87 -1.85 8.64
CA SER A 26 -16.07 -2.21 7.23
C SER A 26 -15.34 -3.50 6.83
N ALA A 27 -16.11 -4.57 6.63
CA ALA A 27 -15.59 -5.83 6.08
C ALA A 27 -14.90 -5.65 4.72
N LYS A 28 -15.36 -4.71 3.89
CA LYS A 28 -14.73 -4.40 2.60
C LYS A 28 -13.35 -3.76 2.78
N LEU A 29 -13.21 -2.86 3.76
CA LEU A 29 -11.91 -2.23 4.04
C LEU A 29 -10.94 -3.26 4.61
N LYS A 30 -11.39 -4.11 5.54
CA LYS A 30 -10.62 -5.24 6.08
C LYS A 30 -10.15 -6.18 4.97
N SER A 31 -11.04 -6.56 4.05
CA SER A 31 -10.68 -7.39 2.89
C SER A 31 -9.66 -6.72 1.97
N HIS A 32 -9.76 -5.41 1.75
CA HIS A 32 -8.76 -4.66 0.98
C HIS A 32 -7.41 -4.64 1.70
N ALA A 33 -7.37 -4.35 3.00
CA ALA A 33 -6.15 -4.37 3.81
C ALA A 33 -5.45 -5.73 3.76
N LEU A 34 -6.19 -6.83 3.85
CA LEU A 34 -5.63 -8.19 3.71
C LEU A 34 -5.01 -8.42 2.32
N ARG A 35 -5.59 -7.89 1.24
CA ARG A 35 -4.98 -8.00 -0.10
C ARG A 35 -3.70 -7.17 -0.23
N VAL A 36 -3.63 -6.01 0.43
CA VAL A 36 -2.39 -5.21 0.49
C VAL A 36 -1.31 -6.02 1.22
N MET A 37 -1.61 -6.56 2.40
CA MET A 37 -0.65 -7.37 3.16
C MET A 37 -0.21 -8.63 2.41
N GLY A 38 -1.14 -9.34 1.76
CA GLY A 38 -0.79 -10.49 0.93
C GLY A 38 0.01 -10.14 -0.33
N THR A 39 0.03 -8.87 -0.76
CA THR A 39 0.95 -8.40 -1.81
C THR A 39 2.34 -8.18 -1.25
N VAL A 40 2.43 -7.57 -0.06
CA VAL A 40 3.70 -7.37 0.65
C VAL A 40 4.37 -8.71 0.95
N GLU A 41 3.62 -9.67 1.47
CA GLU A 41 4.10 -11.05 1.73
C GLU A 41 4.65 -11.69 0.46
N LYS A 42 3.92 -11.61 -0.66
CA LYS A 42 4.42 -12.10 -1.96
C LYS A 42 5.69 -11.41 -2.42
N CYS A 43 5.89 -10.14 -2.08
CA CYS A 43 7.14 -9.44 -2.40
C CYS A 43 8.30 -10.02 -1.60
N LEU A 44 8.09 -10.30 -0.31
CA LEU A 44 9.08 -10.95 0.55
C LEU A 44 9.40 -12.38 0.08
N ASP A 45 8.38 -13.19 -0.22
CA ASP A 45 8.52 -14.58 -0.67
C ASP A 45 9.26 -14.73 -2.01
N ASN A 46 9.34 -13.66 -2.81
CA ASN A 46 9.94 -13.69 -4.15
C ASN A 46 11.01 -12.61 -4.30
N ILE A 47 11.65 -12.20 -3.21
CA ILE A 47 12.71 -11.17 -3.22
C ILE A 47 13.86 -11.52 -4.17
N ASP A 48 14.12 -12.83 -4.36
CA ASP A 48 15.15 -13.37 -5.27
C ASP A 48 14.69 -13.51 -6.73
N ASP A 49 13.45 -13.15 -7.07
CA ASP A 49 12.91 -13.18 -8.44
C ASP A 49 12.34 -11.80 -8.86
N PRO A 50 13.22 -10.83 -9.19
CA PRO A 50 12.81 -9.47 -9.57
C PRO A 50 11.88 -9.43 -10.79
N ALA A 51 12.06 -10.34 -11.75
CA ALA A 51 11.25 -10.37 -12.96
C ALA A 51 9.79 -10.73 -12.66
N LYS A 52 9.57 -11.71 -11.77
CA LYS A 52 8.23 -12.07 -11.31
C LYS A 52 7.58 -10.96 -10.50
N LEU A 53 8.33 -10.31 -9.61
CA LEU A 53 7.86 -9.15 -8.85
C LEU A 53 7.46 -8.00 -9.77
N GLN A 54 8.32 -7.66 -10.74
CA GLN A 54 8.06 -6.59 -11.70
C GLN A 54 6.77 -6.84 -12.46
N LYS A 55 6.59 -8.04 -13.02
CA LYS A 55 5.36 -8.39 -13.73
C LYS A 55 4.12 -8.28 -12.83
N MET A 56 4.18 -8.85 -11.63
CA MET A 56 3.05 -8.88 -10.70
C MET A 56 2.62 -7.47 -10.27
N LEU A 57 3.60 -6.63 -9.90
CA LEU A 57 3.37 -5.28 -9.43
C LEU A 57 2.93 -4.35 -10.56
N HIS A 58 3.45 -4.55 -11.78
CA HIS A 58 3.01 -3.81 -12.95
C HIS A 58 1.53 -4.13 -13.28
N ASP A 59 1.15 -5.41 -13.29
CA ASP A 59 -0.24 -5.85 -13.48
C ASP A 59 -1.17 -5.30 -12.36
N LEU A 60 -0.65 -5.15 -11.14
CA LEU A 60 -1.36 -4.52 -10.03
C LEU A 60 -1.53 -3.00 -10.25
N GLY A 61 -0.49 -2.29 -10.67
CA GLY A 61 -0.53 -0.85 -10.97
C GLY A 61 -1.53 -0.52 -12.08
N ALA A 62 -1.53 -1.30 -13.17
CA ALA A 62 -2.50 -1.13 -14.27
C ALA A 62 -3.96 -1.23 -13.79
N ARG A 63 -4.26 -2.14 -12.85
CA ARG A 63 -5.60 -2.24 -12.23
C ARG A 63 -5.93 -1.03 -11.36
N HIS A 64 -4.94 -0.40 -10.72
CA HIS A 64 -5.17 0.80 -9.91
C HIS A 64 -5.57 2.02 -10.76
N VAL A 65 -5.17 2.08 -12.04
CA VAL A 65 -5.74 3.03 -13.00
C VAL A 65 -7.24 2.81 -13.14
N MET A 66 -7.68 1.55 -13.31
CA MET A 66 -9.10 1.21 -13.44
C MET A 66 -9.91 1.53 -12.17
N TYR A 67 -9.25 1.56 -11.01
CA TYR A 67 -9.86 1.97 -9.75
C TYR A 67 -9.87 3.49 -9.55
N ASN A 68 -9.40 4.27 -10.54
CA ASN A 68 -9.31 5.72 -10.50
C ASN A 68 -8.37 6.24 -9.38
N ALA A 69 -7.35 5.44 -9.02
CA ALA A 69 -6.31 5.85 -8.09
C ALA A 69 -5.33 6.81 -8.79
N LYS A 70 -4.96 7.90 -8.11
CA LYS A 70 -3.91 8.79 -8.61
C LYS A 70 -2.54 8.14 -8.39
N VAL A 71 -1.64 8.38 -9.34
CA VAL A 71 -0.24 7.92 -9.29
C VAL A 71 0.43 8.32 -7.97
N ASP A 72 0.20 9.57 -7.53
CA ASP A 72 0.81 10.13 -6.31
C ASP A 72 0.34 9.44 -5.02
N TYR A 73 -0.82 8.76 -5.04
CA TYR A 73 -1.30 8.04 -3.87
C TYR A 73 -0.44 6.82 -3.53
N MET A 74 0.32 6.29 -4.49
CA MET A 74 1.23 5.16 -4.25
C MET A 74 2.38 5.55 -3.32
N ASP A 75 2.80 6.82 -3.33
CA ASP A 75 3.89 7.31 -2.47
C ASP A 75 3.44 7.45 -1.01
N LEU A 76 2.14 7.47 -0.75
CA LEU A 76 1.58 7.59 0.60
C LEU A 76 1.58 6.26 1.36
N ILE A 77 1.62 5.12 0.66
CA ILE A 77 1.41 3.81 1.29
C ILE A 77 2.58 3.43 2.21
N GLY A 78 3.82 3.59 1.74
CA GLY A 78 5.02 3.24 2.51
C GLY A 78 5.12 3.96 3.86
N PRO A 79 5.08 5.30 3.89
CA PRO A 79 5.12 6.05 5.15
C PRO A 79 3.98 5.69 6.11
N GLN A 80 2.77 5.46 5.59
CA GLN A 80 1.62 5.07 6.43
C GLN A 80 1.74 3.66 6.99
N PHE A 81 2.36 2.74 6.23
CA PHE A 81 2.66 1.41 6.72
C PHE A 81 3.70 1.45 7.82
N ILE A 82 4.84 2.13 7.59
CA ILE A 82 5.93 2.28 8.56
C ILE A 82 5.39 2.86 9.88
N TRP A 83 4.64 3.96 9.80
CA TRP A 83 4.01 4.58 10.97
C TRP A 83 3.10 3.62 11.76
N ALA A 84 2.42 2.70 11.07
CA ALA A 84 1.54 1.73 11.70
C ALA A 84 2.28 0.56 12.37
N ILE A 85 3.44 0.14 11.83
CA ILE A 85 4.17 -1.04 12.33
C ILE A 85 5.26 -0.71 13.35
N GLU A 86 5.84 0.48 13.30
CA GLU A 86 6.88 0.94 14.23
C GLU A 86 6.50 0.71 15.71
N PRO A 87 5.34 1.19 16.20
CA PRO A 87 4.96 0.98 17.60
C PRO A 87 4.66 -0.48 17.94
N VAL A 88 4.36 -1.33 16.95
CA VAL A 88 4.08 -2.76 17.14
C VAL A 88 5.37 -3.55 17.36
N LEU A 89 6.46 -3.16 16.68
CA LEU A 89 7.77 -3.81 16.78
C LEU A 89 8.55 -3.37 18.02
N GLY A 90 8.26 -2.17 18.56
CA GLY A 90 8.85 -1.68 19.81
C GLY A 90 10.38 -1.74 19.76
N ASP A 91 10.99 -2.47 20.71
CA ASP A 91 12.45 -2.59 20.81
C ASP A 91 13.11 -3.30 19.61
N GLN A 92 12.33 -4.00 18.76
CA GLN A 92 12.84 -4.60 17.52
C GLN A 92 12.89 -3.59 16.36
N TRP A 93 12.34 -2.39 16.53
CA TRP A 93 12.40 -1.34 15.53
C TRP A 93 13.79 -0.68 15.54
N THR A 94 14.59 -1.02 14.54
CA THR A 94 15.90 -0.40 14.31
C THR A 94 15.88 0.45 13.05
N HIS A 95 16.88 1.33 12.90
CA HIS A 95 17.06 2.10 11.67
C HIS A 95 17.21 1.19 10.43
N GLU A 96 17.81 0.01 10.58
CA GLU A 96 17.94 -0.97 9.50
C GLU A 96 16.57 -1.55 9.10
N VAL A 97 15.72 -1.87 10.09
CA VAL A 97 14.35 -2.36 9.85
C VAL A 97 13.49 -1.29 9.17
N GLU A 98 13.56 -0.04 9.64
CA GLU A 98 12.88 1.09 9.02
C GLU A 98 13.30 1.27 7.56
N GLN A 99 14.62 1.27 7.31
CA GLN A 99 15.19 1.43 5.98
C GLN A 99 14.76 0.30 5.05
N ALA A 100 14.79 -0.95 5.51
CA ALA A 100 14.36 -2.12 4.74
C ALA A 100 12.88 -2.02 4.33
N TRP A 101 11.99 -1.62 5.24
CA TRP A 101 10.58 -1.38 4.92
C TRP A 101 10.41 -0.21 3.94
N SER A 102 11.12 0.89 4.15
CA SER A 102 11.11 2.05 3.25
C SER A 102 11.49 1.64 1.83
N ASP A 103 12.56 0.85 1.67
CA ASP A 103 13.06 0.46 0.35
C ASP A 103 12.12 -0.54 -0.34
N LEU A 104 11.54 -1.48 0.40
CA LEU A 104 10.52 -2.37 -0.14
C LEU A 104 9.31 -1.60 -0.67
N PHE A 105 8.77 -0.64 0.09
CA PHE A 105 7.62 0.14 -0.36
C PHE A 105 7.98 1.11 -1.49
N LYS A 106 9.19 1.68 -1.51
CA LYS A 106 9.67 2.47 -2.66
C LYS A 106 9.74 1.62 -3.92
N PHE A 107 10.25 0.38 -3.83
CA PHE A 107 10.28 -0.55 -4.96
C PHE A 107 8.88 -0.89 -5.47
N ILE A 108 7.96 -1.25 -4.56
CA ILE A 108 6.55 -1.54 -4.91
C ILE A 108 5.90 -0.34 -5.60
N SER A 109 5.97 0.84 -4.97
CA SER A 109 5.37 2.05 -5.50
C SER A 109 5.99 2.48 -6.82
N HIS A 110 7.31 2.32 -7.00
CA HIS A 110 7.98 2.61 -8.27
C HIS A 110 7.38 1.81 -9.42
N ILE A 111 7.33 0.48 -9.31
CA ILE A 111 6.83 -0.39 -10.39
C ILE A 111 5.34 -0.14 -10.65
N MET A 112 4.54 0.00 -9.58
CA MET A 112 3.12 0.30 -9.75
C MET A 112 2.90 1.63 -10.48
N LYS A 113 3.67 2.66 -10.15
CA LYS A 113 3.58 3.98 -10.80
C LYS A 113 4.00 3.94 -12.26
N GLU A 114 4.99 3.13 -12.64
CA GLU A 114 5.35 2.94 -14.05
C GLU A 114 4.16 2.44 -14.87
N ALA A 115 3.40 1.47 -14.33
CA ALA A 115 2.22 0.92 -14.98
C ALA A 115 1.00 1.86 -15.00
N MET A 116 1.02 2.93 -14.22
CA MET A 116 -0.09 3.89 -14.09
C MET A 116 0.09 5.14 -14.95
N LYS A 117 1.26 5.36 -15.54
CA LYS A 117 1.55 6.50 -16.42
C LYS A 117 1.39 6.07 -17.88
N PHE A 118 0.67 6.86 -18.67
CA PHE A 118 0.49 6.69 -20.12
C PHE A 118 1.18 7.82 -20.87
#